data_AF-A0A936ZQ03-F1
#
_entry.id   AF-A0A936ZQ03-F1
#
_cell.length_a   1.000
_cell.length_b   1.000
_cell.length_c   1.000
_cell.angle_alpha   90.00
_cell.angle_beta   90.00
_cell.angle_gamma   90.00
#
_symmetry.space_group_name_H-M   'P 1'
#
loop_
_entity.id
_entity.type
_entity.pdbx_description
1 polymer ?
#
loop_
_entity_poly.entity_id
_entity_poly.type
_entity_poly.pdbx_seq_one_letter_code
_entity_poly.pdbx_strand_id
1 'polypeptide(L)'
;MILEPPATHQPTDRRGWNSPLAAAGAVPTPCLQDVAEDDLEILYAQAYDRLVARCPQEALEDLHRLVIARHRDTSFRYAYGLALQQVERPIEAAAQFACVLLIDAHDAGAALRLGECLEAAGDFAKA
;
A
#
# COMPACT_ATOMS: atom_id res chain seq x y z
N MET A 1 8.00 34.28 71.99
CA MET A 1 7.99 32.80 72.09
C MET A 1 7.03 32.34 71.00
N ILE A 2 7.42 31.81 69.84
CA ILE A 2 8.68 31.30 69.30
C ILE A 2 8.75 31.76 67.82
N LEU A 3 9.87 32.42 67.49
CA LEU A 3 10.60 32.69 66.23
C LEU A 3 9.91 33.04 64.89
N GLU A 4 10.42 34.12 64.28
CA GLU A 4 10.01 34.85 63.06
C GLU A 4 10.76 34.43 61.74
N PRO A 5 10.88 35.24 60.64
CA PRO A 5 10.09 35.26 59.38
C PRO A 5 11.01 35.16 58.10
N PRO A 6 10.83 35.92 56.98
CA PRO A 6 9.93 35.84 55.82
C PRO A 6 10.66 35.62 54.45
N ALA A 7 9.93 35.81 53.32
CA ALA A 7 10.39 36.02 51.91
C ALA A 7 10.33 34.76 51.00
N THR A 8 9.94 34.78 49.72
CA THR A 8 10.02 35.84 48.70
C THR A 8 9.21 35.46 47.42
N HIS A 9 8.72 36.48 46.69
CA HIS A 9 8.47 36.53 45.23
C HIS A 9 7.41 35.65 44.53
N GLN A 10 6.32 36.30 44.08
CA GLN A 10 5.82 36.18 42.70
C GLN A 10 6.87 36.74 41.71
N PRO A 11 6.71 36.70 40.37
CA PRO A 11 6.19 35.70 39.42
C PRO A 11 7.21 35.44 38.27
N THR A 12 7.14 34.32 37.52
CA THR A 12 7.70 34.29 36.15
C THR A 12 6.87 33.43 35.21
N ASP A 13 6.07 34.12 34.42
CA ASP A 13 5.70 33.79 33.06
C ASP A 13 6.89 33.12 32.32
N ARG A 14 6.77 31.82 32.01
CA ARG A 14 7.46 31.23 30.86
C ARG A 14 6.44 31.06 29.76
N ARG A 15 6.30 32.12 28.97
CA ARG A 15 5.81 32.11 27.61
C ARG A 15 6.29 30.86 26.87
N GLY A 16 5.35 30.25 26.16
CA GLY A 16 5.55 29.14 25.25
C GLY A 16 5.52 27.82 26.01
N TRP A 17 4.56 26.93 25.79
CA TRP A 17 4.15 26.49 24.47
C TRP A 17 2.62 26.40 24.38
N ASN A 18 2.06 27.16 23.43
CA ASN A 18 0.86 26.72 22.74
C ASN A 18 1.21 25.40 22.03
N SER A 19 0.65 24.29 22.51
CA SER A 19 0.50 23.08 21.70
C SER A 19 -0.95 23.01 21.23
N PRO A 20 -1.28 23.46 20.01
CA PRO A 20 -2.57 23.18 19.41
C PRO A 20 -2.50 21.79 18.79
N LEU A 21 -2.66 20.74 19.61
CA LEU A 21 -2.80 19.37 19.09
C LEU A 21 -3.98 18.62 19.71
N ALA A 22 -5.05 19.35 20.01
CA ALA A 22 -6.36 18.77 20.36
C ALA A 22 -7.45 19.13 19.34
N ALA A 23 -7.06 19.53 18.13
CA ALA A 23 -7.96 19.78 17.01
C ALA A 23 -7.33 19.33 15.68
N ALA A 24 -6.73 18.15 15.67
CA ALA A 24 -6.66 17.41 14.42
C ALA A 24 -8.08 16.91 14.18
N GLY A 25 -8.80 17.62 13.31
CA GLY A 25 -10.08 17.15 12.81
C GLY A 25 -9.93 15.68 12.43
N ALA A 26 -10.91 14.87 12.81
CA ALA A 26 -11.11 13.59 12.18
C ALA A 26 -11.12 13.87 10.67
N VAL A 27 -9.98 13.68 10.02
CA VAL A 27 -9.95 13.48 8.58
C VAL A 27 -10.93 12.34 8.43
N PRO A 28 -12.09 12.52 7.76
CA PRO A 28 -12.86 11.36 7.38
C PRO A 28 -11.84 10.52 6.61
N THR A 29 -11.42 9.40 7.21
CA THR A 29 -10.83 8.33 6.42
C THR A 29 -11.85 8.17 5.31
N PRO A 30 -11.51 8.49 4.04
CA PRO A 30 -12.50 8.37 2.99
C PRO A 30 -12.96 6.93 3.12
N CYS A 31 -14.23 6.76 3.50
CA CYS A 31 -14.83 5.45 3.67
C CYS A 31 -14.52 4.77 2.36
N LEU A 32 -13.57 3.84 2.44
CA LEU A 32 -12.92 3.24 1.29
C LEU A 32 -14.09 2.70 0.47
N GLN A 33 -14.30 3.30 -0.70
CA GLN A 33 -15.57 3.25 -1.43
C GLN A 33 -16.18 1.85 -1.29
N ASP A 34 -17.39 1.78 -0.74
CA ASP A 34 -18.25 0.58 -0.81
C ASP A 34 -18.57 0.33 -2.30
N VAL A 35 -17.56 -0.02 -3.08
CA VAL A 35 -17.74 -0.84 -4.26
C VAL A 35 -18.23 -2.15 -3.69
N ALA A 36 -19.45 -2.54 -4.04
CA ALA A 36 -20.01 -3.78 -3.53
C ALA A 36 -19.02 -4.90 -3.80
N GLU A 37 -18.80 -5.79 -2.83
CA GLU A 37 -17.77 -6.83 -2.97
C GLU A 37 -18.02 -7.70 -4.22
N ASP A 38 -19.29 -7.87 -4.60
CA ASP A 38 -19.72 -8.53 -5.84
C ASP A 38 -19.22 -7.81 -7.12
N ASP A 39 -19.11 -6.48 -7.11
CA ASP A 39 -18.61 -5.70 -8.26
C ASP A 39 -17.10 -5.92 -8.45
N LEU A 40 -16.35 -6.18 -7.37
CA LEU A 40 -14.90 -6.43 -7.43
C LEU A 40 -14.60 -7.80 -8.03
N GLU A 41 -15.36 -8.84 -7.68
CA GLU A 41 -15.18 -10.17 -8.26
C GLU A 41 -15.50 -10.19 -9.76
N ILE A 42 -16.56 -9.46 -10.18
CA ILE A 42 -16.88 -9.29 -11.60
C ILE A 42 -15.74 -8.56 -12.34
N LEU A 43 -15.23 -7.48 -11.75
CA LEU A 43 -14.10 -6.74 -12.30
C LEU A 43 -12.84 -7.60 -12.40
N TYR A 44 -12.58 -8.43 -11.39
CA TYR A 44 -11.45 -9.36 -11.38
C TYR A 44 -11.57 -10.40 -12.49
N ALA A 45 -12.73 -11.03 -12.65
CA ALA A 45 -12.96 -11.99 -13.73
C ALA A 45 -12.70 -11.37 -15.11
N GLN A 46 -13.25 -10.18 -15.38
CA GLN A 46 -13.04 -9.46 -16.64
C GLN A 46 -11.57 -9.09 -16.86
N ALA A 47 -10.88 -8.61 -15.83
CA ALA A 47 -9.48 -8.23 -15.94
C ALA A 47 -8.58 -9.44 -16.15
N TYR A 48 -8.89 -10.57 -15.49
CA TYR A 48 -8.17 -11.83 -15.67
C TYR A 48 -8.38 -12.40 -17.08
N ASP A 49 -9.60 -12.34 -17.62
CA ASP A 49 -9.89 -12.73 -19.01
C ASP A 49 -9.08 -11.91 -20.01
N ARG A 50 -8.96 -10.58 -19.80
CA ARG A 50 -8.10 -9.71 -20.63
C ARG A 50 -6.62 -10.06 -20.51
N LEU A 51 -6.16 -10.44 -19.32
CA LEU A 51 -4.79 -10.88 -19.08
C LEU A 51 -4.48 -12.19 -19.80
N VAL A 52 -5.42 -13.13 -19.82
CA VAL A 52 -5.32 -14.39 -20.58
C VAL A 52 -5.41 -14.13 -22.09
N ALA A 53 -6.25 -13.20 -22.52
CA ALA A 53 -6.39 -12.78 -23.92
C ALA A 53 -5.21 -11.94 -24.44
N ARG A 54 -4.16 -11.73 -23.64
CA ARG A 54 -2.95 -10.96 -23.98
C ARG A 54 -3.24 -9.49 -24.30
N CYS A 55 -4.24 -8.91 -23.62
CA CYS A 55 -4.50 -7.47 -23.57
C CYS A 55 -4.10 -6.89 -22.19
N PRO A 56 -2.82 -6.97 -21.77
CA PRO A 56 -2.43 -6.66 -20.40
C PRO A 56 -2.55 -5.16 -20.08
N GLN A 57 -2.48 -4.26 -21.06
CA GLN A 57 -2.62 -2.82 -20.84
C GLN A 57 -4.00 -2.45 -20.29
N GLU A 58 -5.06 -3.05 -20.83
CA GLU A 58 -6.44 -2.84 -20.38
C GLU A 58 -6.69 -3.52 -19.03
N ALA A 59 -6.10 -4.69 -18.81
CA ALA A 59 -6.18 -5.39 -17.53
C ALA A 59 -5.48 -4.61 -16.39
N LEU A 60 -4.41 -3.88 -16.70
CA LEU A 60 -3.57 -3.21 -15.71
C LEU A 60 -4.33 -2.16 -14.90
N GLU A 61 -5.19 -1.37 -15.56
CA GLU A 61 -5.98 -0.34 -14.87
C GLU A 61 -7.01 -0.97 -13.91
N ASP A 62 -7.73 -1.99 -14.37
CA ASP A 62 -8.75 -2.65 -13.56
C ASP A 62 -8.13 -3.45 -12.39
N LEU A 63 -7.02 -4.15 -12.63
CA LEU A 63 -6.26 -4.83 -11.59
C LEU A 63 -5.67 -3.85 -10.57
N HIS A 64 -5.23 -2.67 -11.01
CA HIS A 64 -4.75 -1.64 -10.09
C HIS A 64 -5.88 -1.13 -9.18
N ARG A 65 -7.08 -0.91 -9.73
CA ARG A 65 -8.27 -0.55 -8.94
C ARG A 65 -8.61 -1.61 -7.89
N LEU A 66 -8.54 -2.88 -8.27
CA LEU A 66 -8.75 -4.02 -7.35
C LEU A 66 -7.74 -4.03 -6.20
N VAL A 67 -6.45 -3.79 -6.49
CA VAL A 67 -5.40 -3.71 -5.46
C VAL A 67 -5.62 -2.52 -4.52
N ILE A 68 -6.11 -1.37 -5.02
CA ILE A 68 -6.45 -0.22 -4.17
C ILE A 68 -7.65 -0.55 -3.27
N ALA A 69 -8.69 -1.18 -3.83
CA ALA A 69 -9.90 -1.57 -3.09
C ALA A 69 -9.59 -2.61 -2.00
N ARG A 70 -8.80 -3.64 -2.32
CA ARG A 70 -8.41 -4.70 -1.38
C ARG A 70 -6.89 -4.94 -1.39
N HIS A 71 -6.17 -4.02 -0.78
CA HIS A 71 -4.71 -4.06 -0.71
C HIS A 71 -4.12 -5.26 0.04
N ARG A 72 -4.91 -6.09 0.71
CA ARG A 72 -4.43 -7.34 1.34
C ARG A 72 -4.82 -8.60 0.58
N ASP A 73 -5.58 -8.47 -0.50
CA ASP A 73 -5.93 -9.61 -1.34
C ASP A 73 -4.71 -10.02 -2.17
N THR A 74 -4.20 -11.22 -1.92
CA THR A 74 -3.04 -11.76 -2.63
C THR A 74 -3.36 -12.09 -4.08
N SER A 75 -4.60 -12.47 -4.41
CA SER A 75 -5.02 -12.80 -5.77
C SER A 75 -4.98 -11.57 -6.66
N PHE A 76 -5.52 -10.44 -6.19
CA PHE A 76 -5.51 -9.19 -6.95
C PHE A 76 -4.10 -8.67 -7.16
N ARG A 77 -3.25 -8.71 -6.13
CA ARG A 77 -1.84 -8.32 -6.24
C ARG A 77 -1.06 -9.24 -7.18
N TYR A 78 -1.28 -10.54 -7.09
CA TYR A 78 -0.62 -11.51 -7.95
C TYR A 78 -0.99 -11.29 -9.42
N ALA A 79 -2.28 -11.14 -9.73
CA ALA A 79 -2.74 -10.85 -11.08
C ALA A 79 -2.21 -9.50 -11.60
N TYR A 80 -2.17 -8.47 -10.76
CA TYR A 80 -1.57 -7.18 -11.11
C TYR A 80 -0.07 -7.31 -11.43
N GLY A 81 0.66 -8.10 -10.63
CA GLY A 81 2.06 -8.44 -10.89
C GLY A 81 2.25 -9.15 -12.24
N LEU A 82 1.37 -10.09 -12.59
CA LEU A 82 1.39 -10.75 -13.90
C LEU A 82 1.16 -9.75 -15.05
N ALA A 83 0.21 -8.82 -14.90
CA ALA A 83 -0.06 -7.81 -15.91
C ALA A 83 1.19 -6.93 -16.15
N LEU A 84 1.85 -6.50 -15.07
CA LEU A 84 3.10 -5.73 -15.12
C LEU A 84 4.24 -6.50 -15.79
N GLN A 85 4.35 -7.81 -15.53
CA GLN A 85 5.33 -8.67 -16.20
C GLN A 85 5.08 -8.74 -17.72
N GLN A 86 3.81 -8.83 -18.14
CA GLN A 86 3.45 -8.88 -19.57
C GLN A 86 3.66 -7.56 -20.32
N VAL A 87 3.64 -6.41 -19.64
CA VAL A 87 3.97 -5.10 -20.23
C VAL A 87 5.43 -4.68 -20.02
N GLU A 88 6.31 -5.64 -19.72
CA GLU A 88 7.77 -5.43 -19.58
C GLU A 88 8.14 -4.41 -18.48
N ARG A 89 7.39 -4.42 -17.37
CA ARG A 89 7.68 -3.62 -16.15
C ARG A 89 8.14 -4.52 -14.99
N PRO A 90 9.28 -5.23 -15.10
CA PRO A 90 9.66 -6.28 -14.17
C PRO A 90 9.94 -5.80 -12.74
N ILE A 91 10.48 -4.59 -12.56
CA ILE A 91 10.77 -4.03 -11.22
C ILE A 91 9.46 -3.81 -10.45
N GLU A 92 8.44 -3.29 -11.12
CA GLU A 92 7.14 -3.06 -10.50
C GLU A 92 6.39 -4.35 -10.25
N ALA A 93 6.49 -5.32 -11.16
CA ALA A 93 5.97 -6.67 -10.97
C ALA A 93 6.61 -7.35 -9.74
N ALA A 94 7.93 -7.27 -9.60
CA ALA A 94 8.68 -7.80 -8.46
C ALA A 94 8.17 -7.24 -7.13
N ALA A 95 7.89 -5.93 -7.06
CA ALA A 95 7.34 -5.32 -5.86
C ALA A 95 5.98 -5.93 -5.47
N GLN A 96 5.12 -6.25 -6.44
CA GLN A 96 3.82 -6.87 -6.15
C GLN A 96 3.97 -8.31 -5.65
N PHE A 97 4.83 -9.12 -6.27
CA PHE A 97 5.08 -10.49 -5.81
C PHE A 97 5.75 -10.52 -4.43
N ALA A 98 6.65 -9.58 -4.14
CA ALA A 98 7.19 -9.42 -2.80
C ALA A 98 6.09 -9.09 -1.77
N CYS A 99 5.13 -8.23 -2.11
CA CYS A 99 3.97 -7.97 -1.24
C CYS A 99 3.10 -9.22 -1.02
N VAL A 100 2.91 -10.07 -2.03
CA VAL A 100 2.20 -11.35 -1.86
C VAL A 100 2.94 -12.23 -0.85
N LEU A 101 4.26 -12.38 -0.98
CA LEU A 101 5.09 -13.16 -0.06
C LEU A 101 5.13 -12.61 1.37
N LEU A 102 4.94 -11.29 1.55
CA LEU A 102 4.80 -10.69 2.88
C LEU A 102 3.49 -11.07 3.57
N ILE A 103 2.45 -11.41 2.80
CA ILE A 103 1.14 -11.84 3.32
C ILE A 103 1.10 -13.37 3.45
N ASP A 104 1.52 -14.08 2.42
CA ASP A 104 1.68 -15.53 2.38
C ASP A 104 3.08 -15.93 1.92
N ALA A 105 3.95 -16.23 2.88
CA ALA A 105 5.33 -16.61 2.64
C ALA A 105 5.50 -17.97 1.93
N HIS A 106 4.44 -18.77 1.81
CA HIS A 106 4.48 -20.11 1.21
C HIS A 106 3.95 -20.12 -0.23
N ASP A 107 3.58 -18.96 -0.79
CA ASP A 107 3.16 -18.84 -2.18
C ASP A 107 4.35 -19.09 -3.13
N ALA A 108 4.49 -20.35 -3.54
CA ALA A 108 5.53 -20.79 -4.46
C ALA A 108 5.41 -20.12 -5.85
N GLY A 109 4.19 -19.76 -6.27
CA GLY A 109 3.96 -19.04 -7.52
C GLY A 109 4.55 -17.64 -7.45
N ALA A 110 4.28 -16.90 -6.37
CA ALA A 110 4.83 -15.58 -6.15
C ALA A 110 6.36 -15.61 -6.03
N ALA A 111 6.93 -16.60 -5.34
CA ALA A 111 8.38 -16.77 -5.23
C ALA A 111 9.05 -17.00 -6.59
N LEU A 112 8.49 -17.88 -7.43
CA LEU A 112 8.99 -18.12 -8.77
C LEU A 112 8.94 -16.84 -9.63
N ARG A 113 7.78 -16.17 -9.64
CA ARG A 113 7.57 -14.95 -10.42
C ARG A 113 8.48 -13.80 -9.99
N LEU A 114 8.75 -13.67 -8.68
CA LEU A 114 9.71 -12.70 -8.17
C LEU A 114 11.12 -12.97 -8.71
N GLY A 115 11.53 -14.24 -8.73
CA GLY A 115 12.81 -14.66 -9.33
C GLY A 115 12.92 -14.26 -10.79
N GLU A 116 11.92 -14.62 -11.61
CA GLU A 116 11.86 -14.25 -13.04
C GLU A 116 11.95 -12.73 -13.25
N CYS A 117 11.28 -11.94 -12.40
CA CYS A 117 11.30 -10.48 -12.50
C CYS A 117 12.68 -9.91 -12.15
N LEU A 118 13.37 -10.46 -11.15
CA LEU A 118 14.70 -10.00 -10.75
C LEU A 118 15.76 -10.35 -11.80
N GLU A 119 15.65 -11.53 -12.44
CA GLU A 119 16.49 -11.90 -13.57
C GLU A 119 16.31 -10.92 -14.74
N ALA A 120 15.05 -10.69 -15.14
CA ALA A 120 14.73 -9.74 -16.20
C ALA A 120 15.25 -8.33 -15.88
N ALA A 121 15.04 -7.82 -14.66
CA ALA A 121 15.55 -6.52 -14.22
C ALA A 121 17.09 -6.44 -14.25
N GLY A 122 17.77 -7.55 -13.92
CA GLY A 122 19.22 -7.67 -14.00
C GLY A 122 19.75 -7.62 -15.43
N ASP A 123 18.98 -8.07 -16.41
CA ASP A 123 19.33 -7.98 -17.82
C ASP A 123 19.11 -6.56 -18.38
N PHE A 124 18.03 -5.88 -17.96
CA PHE A 124 17.82 -4.45 -18.28
C PHE A 124 18.94 -3.56 -17.73
N ALA A 125 19.51 -3.89 -16.57
CA ALA A 125 20.60 -3.11 -15.98
C ALA A 125 21.96 -3.32 -16.68
N LYS A 126 22.11 -4.39 -17.49
CA LYS A 126 23.33 -4.71 -18.23
C LYS A 126 23.32 -4.24 -19.68
N ALA A 127 22.14 -3.96 -20.23
CA ALA A 127 21.94 -3.45 -21.60
C ALA A 127 22.25 -1.95 -21.70
#